data_AF-F7M8V8-F1
#
_entry.id   AF-F7M8V8-F1
#
_cell.length_a   1.000
_cell.length_b   1.000
_cell.length_c   1.000
_cell.angle_alpha   90.00
_cell.angle_beta   90.00
_cell.angle_gamma   90.00
#
_symmetry.space_group_name_H-M   'P 1'
#
loop_
_entity.id
_entity.type
_entity.pdbx_description
1 polymer ?
#
loop_
_entity_poly.entity_id
_entity_poly.type
_entity_poly.pdbx_seq_one_letter_code
_entity_poly.pdbx_strand_id
1 'polypeptide(L)'
;MHTRYIQKYFENNASGSGQRYTLSNETIFQIPILLPSLEVQKAIGNLLSNIDRKIELNRQINDNLPMLGRSSTMVKVHRAA
;
A
#
# COMPACT_ATOMS: atom_id res chain seq x y z
N MET A 1 -8.20 3.02 -4.80
CA MET A 1 -9.15 3.07 -5.93
C MET A 1 -8.80 4.26 -6.84
N HIS A 2 -7.81 4.11 -7.72
CA HIS A 2 -7.19 5.26 -8.42
C HIS A 2 -7.11 5.12 -9.94
N THR A 3 -7.67 4.05 -10.49
CA THR A 3 -7.73 3.93 -11.94
C THR A 3 -8.80 4.87 -12.48
N ARG A 4 -8.55 5.46 -13.67
CA ARG A 4 -9.54 6.29 -14.37
C ARG A 4 -10.87 5.56 -14.59
N TYR A 5 -10.80 4.24 -14.71
CA TYR A 5 -11.97 3.37 -14.81
C TYR A 5 -12.86 3.45 -13.57
N ILE A 6 -12.30 3.20 -12.37
CA ILE A 6 -13.05 3.24 -11.11
C ILE A 6 -13.55 4.66 -10.81
N GLN A 7 -12.74 5.68 -11.09
CA GLN A 7 -13.13 7.08 -10.92
C GLN A 7 -14.37 7.42 -11.74
N LYS A 8 -14.35 7.14 -13.06
CA LYS A 8 -15.50 7.37 -13.93
C LYS A 8 -16.72 6.55 -13.52
N TYR A 9 -16.52 5.31 -13.08
CA TYR A 9 -17.62 4.48 -12.59
C TYR A 9 -18.31 5.15 -11.40
N PHE A 10 -17.55 5.68 -10.43
CA PHE A 10 -18.13 6.38 -9.29
C PHE A 10 -18.75 7.72 -9.65
N GLU A 11 -18.11 8.51 -10.53
CA GLU A 11 -18.69 9.76 -11.03
C GLU A 11 -20.07 9.52 -11.67
N ASN A 12 -20.20 8.43 -12.45
CA ASN A 12 -21.44 8.11 -13.17
C ASN A 12 -22.53 7.47 -12.29
N ASN A 13 -22.16 6.84 -11.17
CA ASN A 13 -23.10 6.10 -10.32
C ASN A 13 -23.32 6.75 -8.94
N ALA A 14 -22.65 7.86 -8.66
CA ALA A 14 -22.89 8.64 -7.45
C ALA A 14 -24.27 9.33 -7.53
N SER A 15 -24.99 9.34 -6.42
CA SER A 15 -26.28 10.00 -6.26
C SER A 15 -26.17 11.21 -5.34
N GLY A 16 -27.07 12.17 -5.50
CA GLY A 16 -27.11 13.41 -4.72
C GLY A 16 -27.16 14.66 -5.59
N SER A 17 -27.27 15.83 -4.98
CA SER A 17 -27.23 17.13 -5.66
C SER A 17 -26.26 18.09 -4.97
N GLY A 18 -25.69 19.03 -5.72
CA GLY A 18 -24.68 19.96 -5.22
C GLY A 18 -23.35 19.29 -4.87
N GLN A 19 -22.74 19.68 -3.74
CA GLN A 19 -21.44 19.13 -3.27
C GLN A 19 -21.56 17.83 -2.48
N ARG A 20 -22.76 17.26 -2.33
CA ARG A 20 -23.00 16.04 -1.54
C ARG A 20 -23.27 14.85 -2.44
N TYR A 21 -22.21 14.31 -3.02
CA TYR A 21 -22.24 13.04 -3.73
C TYR A 21 -22.12 11.88 -2.74
N THR A 22 -22.95 10.87 -2.92
CA THR A 22 -22.97 9.65 -2.11
C THR A 22 -22.90 8.43 -3.02
N LEU A 23 -22.16 7.41 -2.58
CA LEU A 23 -22.17 6.08 -3.19
C LEU A 23 -22.88 5.15 -2.24
N SER A 24 -23.89 4.44 -2.73
CA SER A 24 -24.53 3.40 -1.94
C SER A 24 -23.59 2.19 -1.84
N ASN A 25 -23.77 1.38 -0.79
CA ASN A 25 -23.07 0.11 -0.69
C ASN A 25 -23.38 -0.80 -1.89
N GLU A 26 -24.62 -0.75 -2.41
CA GLU A 26 -25.02 -1.50 -3.60
C GLU A 26 -24.19 -1.11 -4.83
N THR A 27 -24.00 0.19 -5.09
CA THR A 27 -23.14 0.68 -6.17
C THR A 27 -21.70 0.19 -6.01
N ILE A 28 -21.19 0.12 -4.78
CA ILE A 28 -19.83 -0.36 -4.51
C ILE A 28 -19.71 -1.87 -4.78
N PHE A 29 -20.72 -2.66 -4.39
CA PHE A 29 -20.70 -4.11 -4.63
C PHE A 29 -20.91 -4.49 -6.09
N GLN A 30 -21.52 -3.62 -6.89
CA GLN A 30 -21.78 -3.84 -8.31
C GLN A 30 -20.66 -3.37 -9.23
N ILE A 31 -19.53 -2.87 -8.68
CA ILE A 31 -18.38 -2.46 -9.50
C ILE A 31 -17.93 -3.64 -10.37
N PRO A 32 -17.92 -3.50 -11.71
CA PRO A 32 -17.39 -4.53 -12.58
C PRO A 32 -15.87 -4.58 -12.38
N ILE A 33 -15.36 -5.73 -11.97
CA ILE A 33 -13.93 -5.98 -11.83
C ILE A 33 -13.49 -7.08 -12.77
N LEU A 34 -12.26 -6.99 -13.28
CA LEU A 34 -11.62 -8.10 -13.95
C LEU A 34 -11.34 -9.19 -12.92
N LEU A 35 -11.95 -10.36 -13.11
CA LEU A 35 -11.73 -11.53 -12.28
C LEU A 35 -10.90 -12.57 -13.07
N PRO A 36 -9.56 -12.52 -12.99
CA PRO A 36 -8.72 -13.51 -13.67
C PRO A 36 -8.82 -14.89 -13.00
N SER A 37 -8.22 -15.92 -13.59
CA SER A 37 -8.20 -17.26 -13.00
C SER A 37 -7.54 -17.26 -11.62
N LEU A 38 -7.90 -18.22 -10.76
CA LEU A 38 -7.34 -18.32 -9.40
C LEU A 38 -5.81 -18.45 -9.40
N GLU A 39 -5.26 -19.13 -10.40
CA GLU A 39 -3.81 -19.25 -10.59
C GLU A 39 -3.16 -17.87 -10.81
N VAL A 40 -3.72 -17.07 -11.74
CA VAL A 40 -3.24 -15.71 -12.02
C VAL A 40 -3.42 -14.80 -10.80
N GLN A 41 -4.55 -14.91 -10.09
CA GLN A 41 -4.78 -14.15 -8.85
C GLN A 41 -3.69 -14.44 -7.80
N LYS A 42 -3.35 -15.73 -7.59
CA LYS A 42 -2.28 -16.14 -6.68
C LYS A 42 -0.92 -15.62 -7.14
N ALA A 43 -0.63 -15.69 -8.43
CA ALA A 43 0.63 -15.19 -8.98
C ALA A 43 0.78 -13.67 -8.76
N ILE A 44 -0.25 -12.89 -9.07
CA ILE A 44 -0.27 -11.43 -8.84
C ILE A 44 -0.15 -11.13 -7.34
N GLY A 45 -0.94 -11.80 -6.50
CA GLY A 45 -0.90 -11.62 -5.05
C GLY A 45 0.47 -11.89 -4.46
N ASN A 46 1.09 -13.01 -4.81
CA ASN A 46 2.43 -13.37 -4.36
C ASN A 46 3.48 -12.35 -4.79
N LEU A 47 3.40 -11.85 -6.02
CA LEU A 47 4.32 -10.82 -6.51
C LEU A 47 4.21 -9.53 -5.68
N LEU A 48 2.99 -9.03 -5.49
CA LEU A 48 2.75 -7.79 -4.75
C LEU A 48 3.13 -7.93 -3.27
N SER A 49 2.73 -9.02 -2.60
CA SER A 49 3.11 -9.28 -1.21
C SER A 49 4.62 -9.37 -1.01
N ASN A 50 5.35 -9.93 -1.98
CA ASN A 50 6.81 -9.97 -1.93
C ASN A 50 7.44 -8.57 -2.04
N ILE A 51 6.86 -7.68 -2.84
CA ILE A 51 7.30 -6.29 -2.95
C ILE A 51 7.02 -5.55 -1.64
N ASP A 52 5.82 -5.67 -1.08
CA ASP A 52 5.45 -5.05 0.20
C ASP A 52 6.38 -5.49 1.32
N ARG A 53 6.70 -6.79 1.40
CA ARG A 53 7.66 -7.32 2.37
C ARG A 53 9.05 -6.71 2.21
N LYS A 54 9.52 -6.49 0.97
CA LYS A 54 10.81 -5.83 0.73
C LYS A 54 10.78 -4.36 1.15
N ILE A 55 9.70 -3.65 0.89
CA ILE A 55 9.52 -2.25 1.31
C ILE A 55 9.56 -2.17 2.84
N GLU A 56 8.84 -3.06 3.51
CA GLU A 56 8.77 -3.11 4.97
C GLU A 56 10.14 -3.41 5.60
N LEU A 57 10.86 -4.40 5.06
CA LEU A 57 12.23 -4.68 5.50
C LEU A 57 13.16 -3.48 5.32
N ASN A 58 13.07 -2.78 4.17
CA ASN A 58 13.89 -1.59 3.94
C ASN A 58 13.53 -0.44 4.90
N ARG A 59 12.26 -0.28 5.27
CA ARG A 59 11.84 0.69 6.30
C ARG A 59 12.45 0.34 7.66
N GLN A 60 12.33 -0.91 8.09
CA GLN A 60 12.92 -1.38 9.34
C GLN A 60 14.44 -1.20 9.38
N ILE A 61 15.14 -1.45 8.27
CA ILE A 61 16.58 -1.18 8.18
C ILE A 61 16.83 0.32 8.39
N ASN A 62 16.12 1.19 7.65
CA ASN A 62 16.28 2.64 7.74
C ASN A 62 16.00 3.18 9.14
N ASP A 63 14.99 2.65 9.82
CA ASP A 63 14.64 3.03 11.19
C ASP A 63 15.71 2.60 12.21
N ASN A 64 16.41 1.49 11.95
CA ASN A 64 17.46 0.95 12.82
C ASN A 64 18.87 1.50 12.53
N LEU A 65 19.13 2.03 11.33
CA LEU A 65 20.39 2.69 10.97
C LEU A 65 20.91 3.74 11.99
N PRO A 66 20.08 4.66 12.53
CA PRO A 66 20.55 5.64 13.51
C PRO A 66 21.05 5.00 14.83
N MET A 67 20.54 3.82 15.20
CA MET A 67 21.01 3.11 16.40
C MET A 67 22.38 2.47 16.19
N LEU A 68 22.64 1.90 15.01
CA LEU A 68 23.93 1.33 14.65
C LEU A 68 25.05 2.39 14.63
N GLY A 69 24.75 3.60 14.13
CA GLY A 69 25.69 4.72 14.13
C GLY A 69 26.07 5.19 15.55
N ARG A 70 25.11 5.26 16.47
CA ARG A 70 25.34 5.65 17.87
C ARG A 70 26.15 4.59 18.63
N SER A 71 25.82 3.31 18.46
CA SER A 71 26.55 2.20 19.08
C SER A 71 28.02 2.15 18.62
N SER A 72 28.27 2.29 17.31
CA SER A 72 29.62 2.33 16.75
C SER A 72 30.44 3.52 17.26
N THR A 73 29.79 4.66 17.52
CA THR A 73 30.43 5.84 18.11
C THR A 73 30.81 5.60 19.58
N MET A 74 29.92 5.01 20.39
CA MET A 74 30.21 4.68 21.79
C MET A 74 31.35 3.65 21.94
N VAL A 75 31.42 2.64 21.08
CA VAL A 75 32.50 1.64 21.10
C VAL A 75 33.86 2.26 20.81
N LYS A 76 33.94 3.25 19.90
CA LYS A 76 35.20 3.98 19.64
C LYS A 76 35.65 4.80 20.85
N VAL A 77 34.73 5.41 21.59
CA VAL A 77 35.05 6.19 22.80
C VAL A 77 35.62 5.30 23.90
N HIS A 78 35.06 4.11 24.12
CA HIS A 78 35.57 3.17 25.14
C HIS A 78 36.93 2.54 24.79
N ARG A 79 37.29 2.45 23.51
CA ARG A 79 38.58 1.86 23.08
C ARG A 79 39.74 2.85 23.08
N ALA A 80 39.47 4.14 23.19
CA ALA A 80 40.46 5.22 23.15
C ALA A 80 40.78 5.81 24.55
N ALA A 81 40.20 5.23 25.61
CA ALA A 81 40.41 5.62 27.01
C ALA A 81 41.31 4.62 27.75
#